data_AF-A0A9N9GI72-F1
#
_entry.id   AF-A0A9N9GI72-F1
#
_cell.length_a   1.000
_cell.length_b   1.000
_cell.length_c   1.000
_cell.angle_alpha   90.00
_cell.angle_beta   90.00
_cell.angle_gamma   90.00
#
_symmetry.space_group_name_H-M   'P 1'
#
loop_
_entity.id
_entity.type
_entity.pdbx_description
1 polymer ?
#
loop_
_entity_poly.entity_id
_entity_poly.type
_entity_poly.pdbx_seq_one_letter_code
_entity_poly.pdbx_strand_id
1 'polypeptide(L)' 'MDNSERLFQWAITEYELINIPIGKLKNKKRIGRGAFGYVYKCNIDGDSRMVAIKEIAVSDEDSDKSIKSFLNE' A
#
# COMPACT_ATOMS: atom_id res chain seq x y z
N MET A 1 15.36 -14.05 -13.91
CA MET A 1 14.22 -13.36 -13.27
C MET A 1 14.33 -13.59 -11.79
N ASP A 2 14.25 -12.52 -11.01
CA ASP A 2 14.18 -12.60 -9.55
C ASP A 2 12.92 -13.39 -9.13
N ASN A 3 13.02 -14.13 -8.03
CA ASN A 3 11.90 -14.91 -7.48
C ASN A 3 10.72 -14.00 -7.09
N SER A 4 10.98 -12.77 -6.63
CA SER A 4 9.91 -11.81 -6.29
C SER A 4 9.12 -11.37 -7.52
N GLU A 5 9.83 -11.11 -8.62
CA GLU A 5 9.25 -10.70 -9.90
C GLU A 5 8.42 -11.83 -10.53
N ARG A 6 8.86 -13.08 -10.35
CA ARG A 6 8.10 -14.27 -10.77
C ARG A 6 6.81 -14.42 -9.97
N LEU A 7 6.86 -14.26 -8.64
CA LEU A 7 5.68 -14.34 -7.79
C LEU A 7 4.68 -13.22 -8.11
N PHE A 8 5.17 -12.00 -8.35
CA PHE A 8 4.36 -10.88 -8.76
C PHE A 8 3.61 -11.14 -10.07
N GLN A 9 4.31 -11.63 -11.09
CA GLN A 9 3.68 -11.93 -12.38
C GLN A 9 2.74 -13.13 -12.34
N TRP A 10 3.05 -14.15 -11.54
CA TRP A 10 2.13 -15.25 -11.30
C TRP A 10 0.84 -14.75 -10.65
N ALA A 11 0.93 -13.91 -9.61
CA ALA A 11 -0.25 -13.37 -8.93
C ALA A 11 -1.13 -12.51 -9.86
N ILE A 12 -0.52 -11.69 -10.73
CA ILE A 12 -1.26 -10.92 -11.74
C ILE A 12 -2.03 -11.86 -12.68
N THR A 13 -1.38 -12.92 -13.13
CA THR A 13 -1.95 -13.83 -14.12
C THR A 13 -3.04 -14.72 -13.53
N GLU A 14 -2.75 -15.35 -12.38
CA GLU A 14 -3.65 -16.31 -11.73
C GLU A 14 -4.93 -15.65 -11.20
N TYR A 15 -4.82 -14.43 -10.68
CA TYR A 15 -5.93 -13.71 -10.05
C TYR A 15 -6.45 -12.54 -10.89
N GLU A 16 -6.00 -12.43 -12.15
CA GLU A 16 -6.40 -11.37 -13.09
C GLU A 16 -6.26 -9.96 -12.48
N LEU A 17 -5.20 -9.73 -11.69
CA LEU A 17 -5.03 -8.47 -10.97
C LEU A 17 -4.64 -7.34 -11.92
N ILE A 18 -5.29 -6.19 -11.76
CA ILE A 18 -4.89 -4.97 -12.44
C ILE A 18 -3.70 -4.36 -11.69
N ASN A 19 -2.52 -4.36 -12.32
CA ASN A 19 -1.37 -3.63 -11.80
C ASN A 19 -1.55 -2.12 -12.02
N ILE A 20 -1.54 -1.35 -10.93
CA ILE A 20 -1.60 0.11 -10.96
C ILE A 20 -0.23 0.67 -10.55
N PRO A 21 0.59 1.18 -11.49
CA PRO A 21 1.87 1.78 -11.16
C PRO A 21 1.70 2.99 -10.25
N ILE A 22 2.62 3.19 -9.30
CA ILE A 22 2.56 4.32 -8.37
C ILE A 22 2.51 5.69 -9.06
N GLY A 23 3.16 5.84 -10.22
CA GLY A 23 3.15 7.06 -11.03
C GLY A 23 1.78 7.42 -11.63
N LYS A 24 0.85 6.46 -11.67
CA LYS A 24 -0.55 6.67 -12.10
C LYS A 24 -1.43 7.23 -10.99
N LEU A 25 -0.95 7.30 -9.75
CA LEU A 25 -1.68 7.89 -8.63
C LEU A 25 -1.48 9.41 -8.64
N LYS A 26 -2.56 10.16 -8.83
CA LYS A 26 -2.55 11.63 -8.92
C LYS A 26 -3.27 12.27 -7.74
N ASN A 27 -2.97 13.54 -7.47
CA ASN A 27 -3.60 14.34 -6.41
C ASN A 27 -3.54 13.66 -5.03
N LYS A 28 -2.42 13.00 -4.72
CA LYS A 28 -2.22 12.26 -3.47
C LYS A 28 -2.30 13.21 -2.28
N LYS A 29 -3.37 13.11 -1.49
CA LYS A 29 -3.59 13.89 -0.26
C LYS A 29 -3.68 12.95 0.93
N ARG A 30 -2.84 13.14 1.95
CA ARG A 30 -2.90 12.34 3.18
C ARG A 30 -4.23 12.63 3.90
N ILE A 31 -4.96 11.57 4.24
CA ILE A 31 -6.25 11.64 4.95
C ILE A 31 -6.23 10.89 6.28
N GLY A 32 -5.19 10.10 6.56
CA GLY A 32 -5.06 9.42 7.83
C GLY A 32 -3.68 8.81 8.05
N ARG A 33 -3.45 8.35 9.28
CA ARG A 33 -2.32 7.52 9.71
C ARG A 33 -2.89 6.39 10.56
N GLY A 34 -2.49 5.16 10.26
CA GLY A 34 -2.68 4.02 11.16
C GLY A 34 -1.33 3.61 11.75
N ALA A 35 -1.31 2.56 12.58
CA ALA A 35 -0.07 2.05 13.19
C ALA A 35 1.04 1.84 12.15
N PHE A 36 0.74 1.09 11.09
CA PHE A 36 1.71 0.66 10.08
C PHE A 36 1.85 1.60 8.87
N GLY A 37 1.47 2.88 8.99
CA GLY A 37 1.69 3.86 7.92
C GLY A 37 0.51 4.78 7.61
N TYR A 38 0.42 5.22 6.36
CA TYR A 38 -0.38 6.39 5.98
C TYR A 38 -1.48 6.05 4.99
N VAL A 39 -2.63 6.70 5.12
CA VAL A 39 -3.74 6.59 4.17
C VAL A 39 -3.84 7.86 3.36
N TYR A 40 -3.92 7.72 2.03
CA TYR A 40 -4.02 8.82 1.08
C TYR A 40 -5.27 8.69 0.24
N LYS A 41 -5.91 9.83 -0.04
CA LYS A 41 -6.91 9.98 -1.07
C LYS A 41 -6.22 10.35 -2.38
N CYS A 42 -6.57 9.69 -3.48
CA CYS A 42 -6.01 10.00 -4.80
C CYS A 42 -6.96 9.62 -5.95
N ASN A 43 -6.62 10.12 -7.14
CA ASN A 43 -7.22 9.71 -8.41
C ASN A 43 -6.27 8.74 -9.14
N ILE A 44 -6.83 7.88 -9.98
CA ILE A 44 -6.05 7.03 -10.89
C ILE A 44 -6.03 7.70 -12.27
N ASP A 45 -4.85 7.95 -12.82
CA ASP A 45 -4.69 8.58 -14.14
C ASP A 45 -5.29 7.71 -15.26
N GLY A 46 -6.17 8.30 -16.07
CA GLY A 46 -6.94 7.59 -17.09
C GLY A 46 -8.20 6.90 -16.56
N ASP A 47 -8.56 7.11 -15.29
CA ASP A 47 -9.72 6.51 -14.64
C ASP A 47 -10.44 7.56 -13.78
N SER A 48 -11.77 7.58 -13.80
CA SER A 48 -12.57 8.54 -13.03
C SER A 48 -12.68 8.18 -11.54
N ARG A 49 -12.24 6.99 -11.15
CA ARG A 49 -12.33 6.50 -9.77
C ARG A 49 -11.43 7.31 -8.83
N MET A 50 -12.01 7.57 -7.66
CA MET A 50 -11.32 8.12 -6.51
C MET A 50 -11.11 6.99 -5.51
N VAL A 51 -9.87 6.84 -5.04
CA VAL A 51 -9.48 5.72 -4.19
C VAL A 51 -8.79 6.19 -2.92
N ALA A 52 -8.84 5.35 -1.89
CA ALA A 52 -7.99 5.45 -0.70
C ALA A 52 -6.88 4.40 -0.79
N ILE A 53 -5.63 4.82 -0.59
CA ILE A 53 -4.47 3.94 -0.65
C ILE A 53 -3.75 3.99 0.68
N LYS A 54 -3.51 2.81 1.25
CA LYS A 54 -2.72 2.65 2.46
C LYS A 54 -1.28 2.31 2.07
N GLU A 55 -0.38 3.24 2.34
CA GLU A 55 1.05 3.03 2.23
C GLU A 55 1.55 2.41 3.53
N ILE A 56 2.16 1.22 3.42
CA ILE A 56 2.75 0.53 4.56
C ILE A 56 4.17 1.07 4.75
N ALA A 57 4.41 1.71 5.89
CA ALA A 57 5.69 2.31 6.20
C ALA A 57 6.42 1.42 7.21
N VAL A 58 7.09 0.37 6.71
CA VAL A 58 7.88 -0.53 7.55
C VAL A 58 9.00 0.29 8.19
N SER A 59 8.86 0.57 9.49
CA SER A 59 9.81 1.36 10.28
C SER A 59 10.02 0.73 11.65
N ASP A 60 10.92 1.27 12.47
CA ASP A 60 11.13 0.78 13.85
C ASP A 60 9.86 0.88 14.73
N GLU A 61 8.90 1.74 14.34
CA GLU A 61 7.56 1.81 14.94
C GLU A 61 6.72 0.56 14.67
N ASP A 62 7.09 -0.29 13.71
CA ASP A 62 6.46 -1.58 13.43
C ASP A 62 7.23 -2.76 14.06
N SER A 63 8.24 -2.46 14.89
CA SER A 63 8.96 -3.50 15.61
C SER A 63 8.05 -4.28 16.56
N ASP A 64 8.44 -5.51 16.86
CA ASP A 64 7.78 -6.35 17.89
C ASP A 64 7.56 -5.60 19.21
N LYS A 65 8.45 -4.66 19.53
CA LYS A 65 8.40 -3.85 20.74
C LYS A 65 7.22 -2.87 20.71
N SER A 66 7.01 -2.21 19.57
CA SER A 66 5.93 -1.25 19.37
C SER A 66 4.57 -1.95 19.29
N ILE A 67 4.49 -3.11 18.63
CA ILE A 67 3.27 -3.94 18.60
C ILE A 67 2.88 -4.38 20.01
N LYS A 68 3.85 -4.84 20.82
CA LYS A 68 3.60 -5.21 22.23
C LYS A 68 3.15 -4.03 23.08
N SER A 69 3.65 -2.82 22.81
CA SER A 69 3.22 -1.62 23.52
C SER A 69 1.76 -1.29 23.23
N PHE A 70 1.34 -1.35 21.96
CA PHE A 70 -0.04 -1.08 21.57
C PHE A 70 -1.04 -2.11 22.14
N LEU A 71 -0.67 -3.39 22.18
CA LEU A 71 -1.54 -4.44 22.73
C LEU A 71 -1.76 -4.35 24.25
N ASN A 72 -0.93 -3.56 24.95
CA ASN A 72 -0.97 -3.39 26.40
C ASN A 72 -1.60 -2.04 26.83
N GLU A 73 -2.09 -1.23 25.89
CA GLU A 73 -2.95 -0.06 26.16
C GLU A 73 -4.41 -0.47 26.38
#